data_AF-A0A150TT69-F1
#
_entry.id   AF-A0A150TT69-F1
#
_cell.length_a   1.000
_cell.length_b   1.000
_cell.length_c   1.000
_cell.angle_alpha   90.00
_cell.angle_beta   90.00
_cell.angle_gamma   90.00
#
_symmetry.space_group_name_H-M   'P 1'
#
loop_
_entity.id
_entity.type
_entity.pdbx_description
1 polymer ?
#
loop_
_entity_poly.entity_id
_entity_poly.type
_entity_poly.pdbx_seq_one_letter_code
_entity_poly.pdbx_strand_id
1 'polypeptide(L)'
;MTCPGAGRGAPRWRSIALLAALSLGAGRTAAQERPGGAGGRQETKEIADADAQQALGTPAALPTRVASLSLDKTIVQLTVGFRDVVDGEISKKLLSGLPTVITMRGYLFHEGGGNPVALAAKSCRIVYDLWDEVFRIQLIQAGAQSSTVAVNVEGVLRNCAEARRLPLVERSLVRDGNRYFVAVLVEVNPMSAEMLDRIKRWVTRPPGSTAIGPGDSLFGSFVGLFVTRIGNADRRLAFRTQAFLPPAPPPSPPPPPQSPPSR
;
A
#
# COMPACT_ATOMS: atom_id res chain seq x y z
N MET A 1 -13.81 55.58 -4.47
CA MET A 1 -13.96 55.93 -3.05
C MET A 1 -12.80 55.31 -2.30
N THR A 2 -12.10 56.09 -1.47
CA THR A 2 -10.77 55.78 -0.93
C THR A 2 -10.56 56.43 0.45
N CYS A 3 -9.75 55.79 1.30
CA CYS A 3 -9.24 56.26 2.62
C CYS A 3 -10.28 56.43 3.76
N PRO A 4 -9.88 56.59 5.05
CA PRO A 4 -8.68 56.14 5.82
C PRO A 4 -9.09 55.08 6.90
N GLY A 5 -8.35 54.68 7.95
CA GLY A 5 -6.95 54.86 8.41
C GLY A 5 -6.78 54.79 9.96
N ALA A 6 -5.55 54.57 10.46
CA ALA A 6 -5.12 54.51 11.89
C ALA A 6 -5.59 53.29 12.75
N GLY A 7 -4.90 52.87 13.82
CA GLY A 7 -3.68 53.40 14.44
C GLY A 7 -3.01 52.50 15.52
N ARG A 8 -1.87 52.99 16.02
CA ARG A 8 -0.85 52.36 16.90
C ARG A 8 -1.35 51.81 18.25
N GLY A 9 -0.62 50.85 18.82
CA GLY A 9 -0.69 50.53 20.26
C GLY A 9 0.32 49.48 20.76
N ALA A 10 1.40 49.91 21.41
CA ALA A 10 2.27 49.07 22.24
C ALA A 10 2.71 49.87 23.48
N PRO A 11 2.69 49.26 24.68
CA PRO A 11 3.93 49.10 25.46
C PRO A 11 4.03 47.67 26.07
N ARG A 12 5.22 47.04 26.12
CA ARG A 12 6.14 47.01 27.28
C ARG A 12 5.46 46.81 28.65
N TRP A 13 5.99 45.87 29.43
CA TRP A 13 6.48 46.08 30.83
C TRP A 13 7.64 45.10 31.11
N ARG A 14 8.39 45.31 32.20
CA ARG A 14 9.78 44.82 32.38
C ARG A 14 10.05 44.26 33.79
N SER A 15 10.89 43.22 33.87
CA SER A 15 11.69 42.80 35.05
C SER A 15 10.87 42.28 36.25
N ILE A 16 11.35 41.47 37.21
CA ILE A 16 12.60 41.35 38.03
C ILE A 16 12.62 39.86 38.50
N ALA A 17 13.66 39.00 38.42
CA ALA A 17 15.06 38.98 38.89
C ALA A 17 15.30 38.70 40.40
N LEU A 18 15.89 37.55 40.76
CA LEU A 18 16.76 37.18 41.92
C LEU A 18 17.06 35.64 41.78
N LEU A 19 18.28 35.06 41.84
CA LEU A 19 19.36 35.01 42.86
C LEU A 19 18.93 34.32 44.19
N ALA A 20 19.71 33.42 44.83
CA ALA A 20 20.96 32.70 44.50
C ALA A 20 21.27 31.60 45.58
N ALA A 21 22.40 30.87 45.42
CA ALA A 21 23.23 30.23 46.48
C ALA A 21 22.66 29.00 47.25
N LEU A 22 23.30 27.82 47.38
CA LEU A 22 24.66 27.35 47.78
C LEU A 22 24.75 26.84 49.24
N SER A 23 24.88 25.52 49.42
CA SER A 23 25.70 24.81 50.46
C SER A 23 25.44 23.29 50.36
N LEU A 24 26.44 22.44 50.07
CA LEU A 24 27.53 21.91 50.92
C LEU A 24 27.11 20.77 51.86
N GLY A 25 27.56 19.55 51.54
CA GLY A 25 27.55 18.37 52.40
C GLY A 25 28.60 17.37 51.92
N ALA A 26 29.51 16.95 52.79
CA ALA A 26 30.67 16.11 52.44
C ALA A 26 30.67 14.80 53.23
N GLY A 27 31.16 13.71 52.61
CA GLY A 27 31.34 12.42 53.28
C GLY A 27 31.88 11.35 52.33
N ARG A 28 33.12 10.89 52.53
CA ARG A 28 33.76 9.79 51.79
C ARG A 28 33.42 8.44 52.43
N THR A 29 33.43 7.35 51.66
CA THR A 29 34.09 6.04 51.96
C THR A 29 34.12 5.20 50.66
N ALA A 30 34.95 4.15 50.58
CA ALA A 30 35.50 3.56 49.34
C ALA A 30 35.08 2.09 49.07
N ALA A 31 35.72 1.49 48.06
CA ALA A 31 35.62 0.11 47.51
C ALA A 31 34.36 -0.14 46.64
N GLN A 32 34.44 -0.50 45.35
CA GLN A 32 35.20 -1.55 44.63
C GLN A 32 34.52 -2.93 44.67
N GLU A 33 33.71 -3.27 43.65
CA GLU A 33 33.90 -4.47 42.81
C GLU A 33 32.92 -4.55 41.61
N ARG A 34 33.47 -5.01 40.47
CA ARG A 34 32.93 -5.65 39.24
C ARG A 34 31.50 -5.35 38.70
N PRO A 35 31.36 -5.14 37.36
CA PRO A 35 30.07 -5.15 36.67
C PRO A 35 29.63 -6.57 36.28
N GLY A 36 28.33 -6.86 36.36
CA GLY A 36 27.76 -8.10 35.83
C GLY A 36 26.23 -8.13 35.82
N GLY A 37 25.65 -8.72 34.77
CA GLY A 37 24.26 -9.22 34.84
C GLY A 37 23.13 -8.34 34.28
N ALA A 38 23.34 -7.62 33.16
CA ALA A 38 22.26 -6.97 32.40
C ALA A 38 22.16 -7.51 30.95
N GLY A 39 22.12 -8.84 30.80
CA GLY A 39 21.97 -9.52 29.50
C GLY A 39 21.01 -10.69 29.63
N GLY A 40 19.77 -10.52 29.15
CA GLY A 40 18.73 -11.55 29.25
C GLY A 40 17.35 -11.16 28.69
N ARG A 41 17.26 -10.14 27.83
CA ARG A 41 15.97 -9.67 27.26
C ARG A 41 16.02 -9.20 25.81
N GLN A 42 17.14 -9.40 25.11
CA GLN A 42 17.30 -9.01 23.69
C GLN A 42 17.35 -10.22 22.75
N GLU A 43 18.02 -11.32 23.13
CA GLU A 43 18.24 -12.48 22.25
C GLU A 43 16.93 -13.14 21.76
N THR A 44 15.89 -13.23 22.60
CA THR A 44 14.62 -13.86 22.19
C THR A 44 13.81 -13.04 21.17
N LYS A 45 14.10 -11.74 21.03
CA LYS A 45 13.39 -10.87 20.08
C LYS A 45 14.08 -10.86 18.71
N GLU A 46 15.40 -10.86 18.71
CA GLU A 46 16.23 -10.80 17.50
C GLU A 46 16.08 -12.05 16.60
N ILE A 47 15.86 -13.22 17.21
CA ILE A 47 15.58 -14.47 16.48
C ILE A 47 14.19 -14.41 15.80
N ALA A 48 13.16 -13.93 16.49
CA ALA A 48 11.81 -13.81 15.93
C ALA A 48 11.72 -12.77 14.80
N ASP A 49 12.49 -11.68 14.89
CA ASP A 49 12.61 -10.68 13.83
C ASP A 49 13.41 -11.22 12.61
N ALA A 50 14.37 -12.14 12.81
CA ALA A 50 15.12 -12.77 11.71
C ALA A 50 14.24 -13.74 10.86
N ASP A 51 13.41 -14.56 11.49
CA ASP A 51 12.50 -15.47 10.80
C ASP A 51 11.42 -14.71 10.00
N ALA A 52 10.94 -13.60 10.55
CA ALA A 52 9.97 -12.73 9.86
C ALA A 52 10.58 -11.99 8.65
N GLN A 53 11.87 -11.66 8.70
CA GLN A 53 12.63 -11.12 7.57
C GLN A 53 12.78 -12.12 6.40
N GLN A 54 12.75 -13.43 6.67
CA GLN A 54 13.03 -14.48 5.68
C GLN A 54 11.78 -15.04 4.97
N ALA A 55 10.58 -14.81 5.51
CA ALA A 55 9.33 -15.38 4.98
C ALA A 55 8.93 -14.88 3.58
N LEU A 56 9.49 -13.76 3.12
CA LEU A 56 9.32 -13.22 1.77
C LEU A 56 10.68 -13.00 1.13
N GLY A 57 11.24 -14.07 0.53
CA GLY A 57 12.46 -13.97 -0.26
C GLY A 57 12.35 -12.99 -1.44
N THR A 58 13.46 -12.79 -2.17
CA THR A 58 13.53 -11.95 -3.38
C THR A 58 12.26 -12.09 -4.23
N PRO A 59 11.65 -11.01 -4.78
CA PRO A 59 10.36 -11.10 -5.48
C PRO A 59 10.27 -12.15 -6.61
N ALA A 60 11.41 -12.58 -7.16
CA ALA A 60 11.56 -13.67 -8.13
C ALA A 60 11.43 -15.10 -7.55
N ALA A 61 11.52 -15.29 -6.22
CA ALA A 61 11.36 -16.57 -5.53
C ALA A 61 9.91 -16.84 -5.09
N LEU A 62 9.01 -15.85 -5.23
CA LEU A 62 7.60 -16.00 -4.86
C LEU A 62 6.87 -17.03 -5.75
N PRO A 63 5.83 -17.71 -5.23
CA PRO A 63 5.03 -18.66 -6.00
C PRO A 63 4.36 -17.92 -7.18
N THR A 64 4.40 -18.55 -8.36
CA THR A 64 3.89 -17.95 -9.59
C THR A 64 2.41 -18.24 -9.77
N ARG A 65 1.61 -17.21 -10.10
CA ARG A 65 0.18 -17.33 -10.43
C ARG A 65 -0.10 -16.79 -11.82
N VAL A 66 -1.11 -17.37 -12.47
CA VAL A 66 -1.63 -16.84 -13.73
C VAL A 66 -2.45 -15.58 -13.45
N ALA A 67 -2.05 -14.48 -14.09
CA ALA A 67 -2.84 -13.27 -14.21
C ALA A 67 -3.08 -12.94 -15.69
N SER A 68 -4.18 -12.25 -16.00
CA SER A 68 -4.41 -11.69 -17.32
C SER A 68 -4.12 -10.20 -17.33
N LEU A 69 -3.48 -9.72 -18.40
CA LEU A 69 -3.24 -8.30 -18.62
C LEU A 69 -3.93 -7.85 -19.90
N SER A 70 -4.53 -6.67 -19.85
CA SER A 70 -5.21 -6.05 -20.99
C SER A 70 -4.84 -4.57 -21.07
N LEU A 71 -4.78 -4.01 -22.27
CA LEU A 71 -4.67 -2.56 -22.44
C LEU A 71 -6.08 -1.96 -22.58
N ASP A 72 -6.39 -0.95 -21.77
CA ASP A 72 -7.58 -0.11 -21.93
C ASP A 72 -7.13 1.32 -22.22
N LYS A 73 -7.31 1.73 -23.49
CA LYS A 73 -6.81 2.99 -24.07
C LYS A 73 -5.29 3.13 -23.91
N THR A 74 -4.84 3.71 -22.80
CA THR A 74 -3.42 3.96 -22.47
C THR A 74 -2.97 3.24 -21.20
N ILE A 75 -3.88 2.59 -20.45
CA ILE A 75 -3.58 2.01 -19.15
C ILE A 75 -3.53 0.48 -19.24
N VAL A 76 -2.41 -0.10 -18.79
CA VAL A 76 -2.28 -1.55 -18.60
C VAL A 76 -3.09 -1.93 -17.36
N GLN A 77 -4.08 -2.79 -17.55
CA GLN A 77 -4.92 -3.34 -16.50
C GLN A 77 -4.49 -4.78 -16.16
N LEU A 78 -4.39 -5.07 -14.87
CA LEU A 78 -4.13 -6.40 -14.31
C LEU A 78 -5.45 -7.04 -13.83
N THR A 79 -5.65 -8.32 -14.12
CA THR A 79 -6.69 -9.13 -13.47
C THR A 79 -6.08 -10.38 -12.84
N VAL A 80 -6.29 -10.57 -11.53
CA VAL A 80 -5.72 -11.68 -10.76
C VAL A 80 -6.56 -12.04 -9.53
N GLY A 81 -6.69 -13.35 -9.26
CA GLY A 81 -7.44 -13.91 -8.13
C GLY A 81 -6.55 -14.31 -6.95
N PHE A 82 -7.07 -14.11 -5.73
CA PHE A 82 -6.39 -14.42 -4.46
C PHE A 82 -7.38 -14.87 -3.38
N ARG A 83 -8.38 -15.66 -3.78
CA ARG A 83 -9.48 -16.16 -2.93
C ARG A 83 -9.01 -16.91 -1.68
N ASP A 84 -7.87 -17.59 -1.78
CA ASP A 84 -7.18 -18.32 -0.71
C ASP A 84 -6.62 -17.47 0.44
N VAL A 85 -6.68 -16.13 0.32
CA VAL A 85 -6.44 -15.22 1.45
C VAL A 85 -7.59 -15.26 2.47
N VAL A 86 -8.79 -15.68 2.05
CA VAL A 86 -9.96 -15.85 2.94
C VAL A 86 -10.14 -17.33 3.24
N ASP A 87 -9.75 -17.73 4.44
CA ASP A 87 -9.95 -19.08 4.96
C ASP A 87 -11.26 -19.19 5.77
N GLY A 88 -11.46 -20.32 6.46
CA GLY A 88 -12.61 -20.54 7.33
C GLY A 88 -12.64 -19.64 8.58
N GLU A 89 -11.51 -19.11 9.04
CA GLU A 89 -11.46 -18.20 10.19
C GLU A 89 -11.81 -16.77 9.79
N ILE A 90 -11.24 -16.29 8.68
CA ILE A 90 -11.63 -15.02 8.07
C ILE A 90 -13.11 -15.05 7.65
N SER A 91 -13.61 -16.18 7.14
CA SER A 91 -15.03 -16.34 6.81
C SER A 91 -15.95 -16.21 8.04
N LYS A 92 -15.55 -16.76 9.20
CA LYS A 92 -16.26 -16.54 10.48
C LYS A 92 -16.17 -15.09 10.95
N LYS A 93 -15.00 -14.44 10.83
CA LYS A 93 -14.83 -13.02 11.15
C LYS A 93 -15.73 -12.13 10.28
N LEU A 94 -15.85 -12.42 8.98
CA LEU A 94 -16.75 -11.70 8.07
C LEU A 94 -18.21 -11.78 8.54
N LEU A 95 -18.67 -12.94 9.02
CA LEU A 95 -20.02 -13.13 9.55
C LEU A 95 -20.24 -12.54 10.96
N SER A 96 -19.19 -12.13 11.67
CA SER A 96 -19.29 -11.58 13.04
C SER A 96 -19.79 -10.12 13.11
N GLY A 97 -19.98 -9.44 11.97
CA GLY A 97 -20.26 -8.00 11.91
C GLY A 97 -19.04 -7.09 12.06
N LEU A 98 -17.90 -7.61 12.51
CA LEU A 98 -16.68 -6.83 12.68
C LEU A 98 -16.16 -6.31 11.32
N PRO A 99 -15.93 -4.99 11.16
CA PRO A 99 -15.41 -4.42 9.92
C PRO A 99 -14.07 -5.06 9.52
N THR A 100 -14.06 -5.77 8.39
CA THR A 100 -12.88 -6.44 7.86
C THR A 100 -12.33 -5.66 6.67
N VAL A 101 -11.02 -5.48 6.58
CA VAL A 101 -10.35 -4.78 5.47
C VAL A 101 -9.37 -5.70 4.76
N ILE A 102 -9.62 -5.99 3.49
CA ILE A 102 -8.69 -6.72 2.63
C ILE A 102 -7.96 -5.72 1.74
N THR A 103 -6.63 -5.70 1.81
CA THR A 103 -5.79 -4.81 0.98
C THR A 103 -4.84 -5.62 0.14
N MET A 104 -4.83 -5.34 -1.16
CA MET A 104 -3.93 -5.93 -2.15
C MET A 104 -3.03 -4.83 -2.73
N ARG A 105 -1.72 -5.11 -2.76
CA ARG A 105 -0.66 -4.25 -3.29
C ARG A 105 0.04 -5.00 -4.42
N GLY A 106 0.08 -4.43 -5.62
CA GLY A 106 0.75 -4.99 -6.79
C GLY A 106 1.91 -4.10 -7.22
N TYR A 107 3.13 -4.63 -7.17
CA TYR A 107 4.38 -3.94 -7.52
C TYR A 107 4.89 -4.47 -8.85
N LEU A 108 5.01 -3.60 -9.85
CA LEU A 108 5.51 -3.95 -11.18
C LEU A 108 7.04 -3.94 -11.19
N PHE A 109 7.66 -5.07 -11.52
CA PHE A 109 9.10 -5.22 -11.64
C PHE A 109 9.52 -5.62 -13.06
N HIS A 110 10.74 -5.27 -13.44
CA HIS A 110 11.43 -5.86 -14.59
C HIS A 110 11.86 -7.30 -14.27
N GLU A 111 11.84 -8.20 -15.25
CA GLU A 111 12.30 -9.59 -15.05
C GLU A 111 13.80 -9.67 -14.65
N GLY A 112 14.63 -8.75 -15.14
CA GLY A 112 16.03 -8.59 -14.74
C GLY A 112 16.24 -8.03 -13.31
N GLY A 113 15.18 -7.81 -12.54
CA GLY A 113 15.24 -7.27 -11.19
C GLY A 113 15.39 -5.74 -11.13
N GLY A 114 15.74 -5.24 -9.94
CA GLY A 114 15.87 -3.81 -9.65
C GLY A 114 14.66 -3.20 -8.95
N ASN A 115 14.51 -1.88 -9.07
CA ASN A 115 13.44 -1.12 -8.42
C ASN A 115 12.08 -1.35 -9.11
N PRO A 116 10.95 -1.24 -8.36
CA PRO A 116 9.62 -1.31 -8.95
C PRO A 116 9.37 -0.09 -9.85
N VAL A 117 8.71 -0.32 -10.98
CA VAL A 117 8.38 0.70 -12.00
C VAL A 117 7.06 1.42 -11.66
N ALA A 118 6.11 0.68 -11.09
CA ALA A 118 4.79 1.17 -10.73
C ALA A 118 4.22 0.41 -9.52
N LEU A 119 3.29 1.06 -8.82
CA LEU A 119 2.53 0.49 -7.71
C LEU A 119 1.03 0.66 -7.98
N ALA A 120 0.30 -0.46 -7.92
CA ALA A 120 -1.16 -0.46 -7.87
C ALA A 120 -1.64 -0.96 -6.51
N ALA A 121 -2.76 -0.41 -6.03
CA ALA A 121 -3.38 -0.82 -4.79
C ALA A 121 -4.90 -0.94 -4.93
N LYS A 122 -5.45 -1.96 -4.27
CA LYS A 122 -6.88 -2.20 -4.10
C LYS A 122 -7.14 -2.40 -2.61
N SER A 123 -8.13 -1.69 -2.07
CA SER A 123 -8.57 -1.88 -0.68
C SER A 123 -10.08 -2.10 -0.64
N CYS A 124 -10.50 -3.12 0.10
CA CYS A 124 -11.89 -3.51 0.25
C CYS A 124 -12.23 -3.49 1.74
N ARG A 125 -13.11 -2.58 2.16
CA ARG A 125 -13.71 -2.61 3.50
C ARG A 125 -15.04 -3.33 3.40
N ILE A 126 -15.21 -4.38 4.19
CA ILE A 126 -16.41 -5.20 4.27
C ILE A 126 -16.99 -5.04 5.67
N VAL A 127 -18.29 -4.77 5.75
CA VAL A 127 -19.06 -4.77 6.99
C VAL A 127 -20.26 -5.68 6.76
N TYR A 128 -20.45 -6.70 7.59
CA TYR A 128 -21.67 -7.50 7.58
C TYR A 128 -22.74 -6.80 8.40
N ASP A 129 -23.89 -6.57 7.79
CA ASP A 129 -25.05 -5.99 8.44
C ASP A 129 -25.93 -7.12 8.99
N LEU A 130 -26.01 -7.23 10.32
CA LEU A 130 -26.78 -8.30 10.97
C LEU A 130 -28.29 -8.11 10.86
N TRP A 131 -28.77 -6.91 10.49
CA TRP A 131 -30.21 -6.62 10.37
C TRP A 131 -30.72 -6.95 8.97
N ASP A 132 -29.98 -6.52 7.94
CA ASP A 132 -30.29 -6.78 6.53
C ASP A 132 -29.72 -8.12 6.02
N GLU A 133 -28.91 -8.82 6.82
CA GLU A 133 -28.16 -10.04 6.49
C GLU A 133 -27.27 -9.92 5.22
N VAL A 134 -26.74 -8.73 4.96
CA VAL A 134 -25.91 -8.43 3.77
C VAL A 134 -24.52 -7.88 4.10
N PHE A 135 -23.56 -8.17 3.23
CA PHE A 135 -22.23 -7.58 3.26
C PHE A 135 -22.23 -6.25 2.50
N ARG A 136 -22.06 -5.15 3.22
CA ARG A 136 -21.80 -3.82 2.65
C ARG A 136 -20.31 -3.71 2.34
N ILE A 137 -19.97 -3.52 1.06
CA ILE A 137 -18.59 -3.50 0.56
C ILE A 137 -18.27 -2.09 0.05
N GLN A 138 -17.15 -1.54 0.50
CA GLN A 138 -16.55 -0.32 -0.04
C GLN A 138 -15.22 -0.70 -0.70
N LEU A 139 -15.15 -0.55 -2.02
CA LEU A 139 -13.98 -0.82 -2.85
C LEU A 139 -13.29 0.51 -3.21
N ILE A 140 -12.01 0.62 -2.88
CA ILE A 140 -11.14 1.74 -3.28
C ILE A 140 -10.06 1.19 -4.21
N GLN A 141 -9.98 1.72 -5.42
CA GLN A 141 -9.08 1.28 -6.47
C GLN A 141 -8.68 2.46 -7.36
N ALA A 142 -7.38 2.79 -7.42
CA ALA A 142 -6.81 3.82 -8.30
C ALA A 142 -7.59 5.16 -8.38
N GLY A 143 -8.06 5.64 -7.23
CA GLY A 143 -8.70 6.94 -7.03
C GLY A 143 -10.21 6.86 -7.00
N ALA A 144 -10.78 5.86 -7.68
CA ALA A 144 -12.19 5.56 -7.61
C ALA A 144 -12.54 4.86 -6.29
N GLN A 145 -13.59 5.36 -5.64
CA GLN A 145 -14.33 4.64 -4.60
C GLN A 145 -15.65 4.18 -5.18
N SER A 146 -16.03 2.93 -4.90
CA SER A 146 -17.32 2.36 -5.27
C SER A 146 -17.89 1.59 -4.08
N SER A 147 -19.20 1.60 -3.93
CA SER A 147 -19.93 0.79 -2.96
C SER A 147 -20.72 -0.29 -3.68
N THR A 148 -20.81 -1.47 -3.07
CA THR A 148 -21.62 -2.58 -3.55
C THR A 148 -22.12 -3.42 -2.38
N VAL A 149 -23.10 -4.28 -2.63
CA VAL A 149 -23.69 -5.16 -1.62
C VAL A 149 -23.57 -6.61 -2.11
N ALA A 150 -23.20 -7.51 -1.21
CA ALA A 150 -23.20 -8.95 -1.46
C ALA A 150 -24.07 -9.67 -0.44
N VAL A 151 -24.87 -10.63 -0.90
CA VAL A 151 -25.79 -11.43 -0.05
C VAL A 151 -25.13 -12.64 0.61
N ASN A 152 -23.87 -12.95 0.26
CA ASN A 152 -23.13 -14.08 0.81
C ASN A 152 -21.60 -13.89 0.68
N VAL A 153 -20.85 -14.77 1.36
CA VAL A 153 -19.38 -14.73 1.37
C VAL A 153 -18.80 -14.93 -0.05
N GLU A 154 -19.39 -15.75 -0.92
CA GLU A 154 -18.92 -15.88 -2.32
C GLU A 154 -19.05 -14.56 -3.10
N GLY A 155 -20.10 -13.77 -2.84
CA GLY A 155 -20.23 -12.41 -3.36
C GLY A 155 -19.14 -11.47 -2.82
N VAL A 156 -18.74 -11.62 -1.55
CA VAL A 156 -17.56 -10.94 -0.99
C VAL A 156 -16.29 -11.37 -1.71
N LEU A 157 -16.06 -12.67 -1.93
CA LEU A 157 -14.87 -13.16 -2.62
C LEU A 157 -14.77 -12.65 -4.06
N ARG A 158 -15.88 -12.60 -4.80
CA ARG A 158 -15.95 -12.05 -6.18
C ARG A 158 -15.58 -10.57 -6.26
N ASN A 159 -15.99 -9.78 -5.25
CA ASN A 159 -15.73 -8.34 -5.22
C ASN A 159 -14.36 -7.99 -4.61
N CYS A 160 -13.94 -8.72 -3.58
CA CYS A 160 -12.81 -8.34 -2.72
C CYS A 160 -11.55 -9.19 -2.93
N ALA A 161 -11.72 -10.50 -3.19
CA ALA A 161 -10.60 -11.46 -3.31
C ALA A 161 -10.17 -11.71 -4.77
N GLU A 162 -10.55 -10.80 -5.67
CA GLU A 162 -10.14 -10.75 -7.07
C GLU A 162 -9.90 -9.29 -7.46
N ALA A 163 -8.70 -8.97 -7.93
CA ALA A 163 -8.43 -7.69 -8.58
C ALA A 163 -8.92 -7.81 -10.03
N ARG A 164 -10.03 -7.16 -10.38
CA ARG A 164 -10.57 -7.12 -11.75
C ARG A 164 -10.24 -5.76 -12.37
N ARG A 165 -9.64 -5.77 -13.56
CA ARG A 165 -9.25 -4.57 -14.32
C ARG A 165 -8.52 -3.52 -13.46
N LEU A 166 -7.59 -3.96 -12.61
CA LEU A 166 -6.79 -3.09 -11.75
C LEU A 166 -5.81 -2.28 -12.63
N PRO A 167 -5.98 -0.96 -12.77
CA PRO A 167 -5.03 -0.16 -13.53
C PRO A 167 -3.67 -0.18 -12.83
N LEU A 168 -2.66 -0.64 -13.57
CA LEU A 168 -1.32 -0.90 -13.06
C LEU A 168 -0.37 0.25 -13.41
N VAL A 169 -0.27 0.56 -14.70
CA VAL A 169 0.71 1.50 -15.25
C VAL A 169 0.25 2.04 -16.60
N GLU A 170 0.63 3.27 -16.93
CA GLU A 170 0.46 3.80 -18.28
C GLU A 170 1.43 3.10 -19.26
N ARG A 171 0.93 2.77 -20.45
CA ARG A 171 1.67 2.00 -21.47
C ARG A 171 2.92 2.70 -22.00
N SER A 172 2.96 4.04 -21.92
CA SER A 172 4.12 4.88 -22.28
C SER A 172 5.34 4.66 -21.38
N LEU A 173 5.13 4.24 -20.12
CA LEU A 173 6.17 4.02 -19.11
C LEU A 173 6.82 2.64 -19.24
N VAL A 174 6.19 1.73 -19.99
CA VAL A 174 6.59 0.33 -20.11
C VAL A 174 7.17 0.11 -21.50
N ARG A 175 8.45 -0.27 -21.57
CA ARG A 175 9.16 -0.41 -22.84
C ARG A 175 8.80 -1.72 -23.53
N ASP A 176 8.58 -1.64 -24.83
CA ASP A 176 8.45 -2.81 -25.70
C ASP A 176 9.72 -3.68 -25.68
N GLY A 177 9.53 -4.99 -25.87
CA GLY A 177 10.60 -5.99 -25.81
C GLY A 177 11.06 -6.39 -24.39
N ASN A 178 10.86 -5.55 -23.38
CA ASN A 178 11.17 -5.89 -21.99
C ASN A 178 10.08 -6.78 -21.38
N ARG A 179 10.51 -7.79 -20.60
CA ARG A 179 9.61 -8.65 -19.80
C ARG A 179 9.48 -8.11 -18.38
N TYR A 180 8.25 -8.20 -17.87
CA TYR A 180 7.85 -7.65 -16.57
C TYR A 180 7.07 -8.70 -15.78
N PHE A 181 7.03 -8.57 -14.45
CA PHE A 181 6.15 -9.35 -13.59
C PHE A 181 5.57 -8.46 -12.48
N VAL A 182 4.42 -8.84 -11.92
CA VAL A 182 3.85 -8.16 -10.76
C VAL A 182 4.05 -9.01 -9.51
N ALA A 183 4.76 -8.48 -8.52
CA ALA A 183 4.76 -9.04 -7.17
C ALA A 183 3.53 -8.54 -6.42
N VAL A 184 2.69 -9.45 -5.95
CA VAL A 184 1.44 -9.14 -5.25
C VAL A 184 1.56 -9.53 -3.79
N LEU A 185 1.19 -8.60 -2.91
CA LEU A 185 1.05 -8.80 -1.48
C LEU A 185 -0.39 -8.48 -1.07
N VAL A 186 -1.06 -9.43 -0.44
CA VAL A 186 -2.44 -9.31 0.06
C VAL A 186 -2.45 -9.48 1.57
N GLU A 187 -3.18 -8.62 2.26
CA GLU A 187 -3.27 -8.59 3.72
C GLU A 187 -4.72 -8.42 4.16
N VAL A 188 -5.12 -9.17 5.18
CA VAL A 188 -6.42 -9.05 5.85
C VAL A 188 -6.20 -8.34 7.19
N ASN A 189 -7.04 -7.34 7.46
CA ASN A 189 -6.98 -6.49 8.65
C ASN A 189 -5.58 -5.91 8.95
N PRO A 190 -4.95 -5.18 8.00
CA PRO A 190 -3.68 -4.52 8.26
C PRO A 190 -3.85 -3.43 9.32
N MET A 191 -3.10 -3.50 10.43
CA MET A 191 -3.20 -2.52 11.52
C MET A 191 -2.85 -1.07 11.10
N SER A 192 -2.12 -0.88 10.00
CA SER A 192 -1.66 0.43 9.53
C SER A 192 -2.71 1.19 8.69
N ALA A 193 -3.86 1.53 9.28
CA ALA A 193 -4.86 2.39 8.65
C ALA A 193 -4.28 3.73 8.14
N GLU A 194 -3.28 4.28 8.82
CA GLU A 194 -2.52 5.46 8.39
C GLU A 194 -1.71 5.23 7.11
N MET A 195 -1.27 4.00 6.85
CA MET A 195 -0.66 3.61 5.58
C MET A 195 -1.72 3.50 4.48
N LEU A 196 -2.95 3.06 4.80
CA LEU A 196 -4.07 3.14 3.87
C LEU A 196 -4.42 4.60 3.54
N ASP A 197 -4.42 5.52 4.50
CA ASP A 197 -4.65 6.95 4.23
C ASP A 197 -3.52 7.60 3.43
N ARG A 198 -2.28 7.14 3.64
CA ARG A 198 -1.15 7.49 2.77
C ARG A 198 -1.36 6.95 1.36
N ILE A 199 -1.77 5.69 1.20
CA ILE A 199 -2.07 5.08 -0.11
C ILE A 199 -3.23 5.82 -0.79
N LYS A 200 -4.34 6.11 -0.09
CA LYS A 200 -5.46 6.93 -0.61
C LYS A 200 -4.95 8.20 -1.25
N ARG A 201 -4.04 8.93 -0.60
CA ARG A 201 -3.46 10.20 -1.10
C ARG A 201 -2.68 10.08 -2.42
N TRP A 202 -2.05 8.92 -2.69
CA TRP A 202 -1.42 8.61 -3.98
C TRP A 202 -2.44 8.11 -5.00
N VAL A 203 -3.38 7.29 -4.53
CA VAL A 203 -4.44 6.66 -5.31
C VAL A 203 -5.45 7.69 -5.84
N THR A 204 -5.77 8.76 -5.10
CA THR A 204 -6.62 9.89 -5.52
C THR A 204 -5.91 10.91 -6.41
N ARG A 205 -4.66 10.67 -6.82
CA ARG A 205 -3.99 11.52 -7.81
C ARG A 205 -4.70 11.34 -9.16
N PRO A 206 -4.89 12.40 -10.00
CA PRO A 206 -5.63 12.28 -11.25
C PRO A 206 -5.13 11.14 -12.16
N PRO A 207 -6.02 10.52 -12.96
CA PRO A 207 -5.67 9.34 -13.76
C PRO A 207 -4.50 9.64 -14.72
N GLY A 208 -3.38 8.94 -14.52
CA GLY A 208 -2.13 9.13 -15.28
C GLY A 208 -0.84 8.94 -14.47
N SER A 209 -0.88 8.97 -13.13
CA SER A 209 0.32 8.89 -12.28
C SER A 209 0.31 7.70 -11.31
N THR A 210 0.48 6.48 -11.82
CA THR A 210 0.98 5.32 -11.03
C THR A 210 2.49 5.05 -11.25
N ALA A 211 3.14 5.86 -12.10
CA ALA A 211 4.58 5.91 -12.29
C ALA A 211 5.29 6.36 -11.01
N ILE A 212 6.42 5.75 -10.68
CA ILE A 212 7.34 6.24 -9.65
C ILE A 212 8.39 7.12 -10.35
N GLY A 213 8.48 8.40 -9.95
CA GLY A 213 9.30 9.41 -10.64
C GLY A 213 10.65 9.69 -9.97
N PRO A 214 11.68 10.17 -10.70
CA PRO A 214 13.00 10.49 -10.13
C PRO A 214 12.99 11.62 -9.07
N GLY A 215 11.94 12.43 -9.03
CA GLY A 215 11.72 13.47 -8.01
C GLY A 215 11.01 12.98 -6.75
N ASP A 216 10.58 11.72 -6.69
CA ASP A 216 10.00 11.11 -5.48
C ASP A 216 11.11 10.74 -4.48
N SER A 217 11.88 11.74 -4.01
CA SER A 217 13.10 11.63 -3.18
C SER A 217 12.90 11.03 -1.77
N LEU A 218 11.79 10.32 -1.54
CA LEU A 218 11.53 9.48 -0.38
C LEU A 218 11.62 7.98 -0.71
N PHE A 219 11.75 7.59 -1.99
CA PHE A 219 11.84 6.18 -2.42
C PHE A 219 13.26 5.60 -2.47
N GLY A 220 14.29 6.37 -2.08
CA GLY A 220 15.68 5.92 -2.01
C GLY A 220 16.00 4.82 -0.98
N SER A 221 15.00 4.29 -0.27
CA SER A 221 15.14 3.20 0.72
C SER A 221 14.03 2.14 0.61
N PHE A 222 13.46 1.95 -0.58
CA PHE A 222 12.27 1.09 -0.77
C PHE A 222 12.53 -0.39 -1.10
N VAL A 223 13.78 -0.85 -1.02
CA VAL A 223 14.08 -2.26 -0.70
C VAL A 223 13.47 -2.62 0.67
N GLY A 224 13.31 -1.62 1.55
CA GLY A 224 12.66 -1.78 2.84
C GLY A 224 11.16 -2.09 2.81
N LEU A 225 10.34 -1.69 1.84
CA LEU A 225 8.86 -1.75 2.04
C LEU A 225 8.19 -3.12 1.79
N PHE A 226 8.97 -4.14 1.43
CA PHE A 226 8.57 -5.55 1.58
C PHE A 226 8.97 -6.13 2.97
N VAL A 227 9.80 -5.39 3.73
CA VAL A 227 10.51 -5.86 4.94
C VAL A 227 10.16 -5.04 6.19
N THR A 228 9.85 -3.75 6.09
CA THR A 228 9.80 -2.81 7.22
C THR A 228 8.42 -2.21 7.44
N ARG A 229 7.54 -3.03 8.02
CA ARG A 229 6.62 -2.71 9.13
C ARG A 229 5.67 -3.89 9.29
N ILE A 230 6.13 -4.88 10.06
CA ILE A 230 5.33 -6.02 10.50
C ILE A 230 4.31 -5.49 11.52
N GLY A 231 3.12 -5.15 11.04
CA GLY A 231 1.92 -5.21 11.86
C GLY A 231 1.33 -6.61 11.77
N ASN A 232 0.78 -7.12 12.87
CA ASN A 232 -0.01 -8.35 12.89
C ASN A 232 -1.26 -8.17 12.03
N ALA A 233 -1.15 -8.48 10.74
CA ALA A 233 -2.29 -8.69 9.86
C ALA A 233 -2.85 -10.10 10.13
N ASP A 234 -4.18 -10.24 10.16
CA ASP A 234 -4.88 -11.50 10.45
C ASP A 234 -4.43 -12.64 9.52
N ARG A 235 -4.18 -12.31 8.25
CA ARG A 235 -3.65 -13.22 7.24
C ARG A 235 -2.89 -12.44 6.18
N ARG A 236 -1.81 -13.03 5.66
CA ARG A 236 -0.97 -12.45 4.60
C ARG A 236 -0.76 -13.50 3.51
N LEU A 237 -0.73 -13.05 2.27
CA LEU A 237 -0.47 -13.88 1.09
C LEU A 237 0.42 -13.10 0.13
N ALA A 238 1.53 -13.70 -0.31
CA ALA A 238 2.40 -13.13 -1.32
C ALA A 238 2.61 -14.11 -2.47
N PHE A 239 2.62 -13.57 -3.70
CA PHE A 239 2.87 -14.33 -4.91
C PHE A 239 3.39 -13.39 -6.00
N ARG A 240 3.90 -13.94 -7.11
CA ARG A 240 4.19 -13.18 -8.33
C ARG A 240 3.30 -13.63 -9.48
N THR A 241 3.04 -12.77 -10.44
CA THR A 241 2.45 -13.19 -11.72
C THR A 241 3.49 -13.93 -12.57
N GLN A 242 3.05 -14.64 -13.60
CA GLN A 242 3.94 -15.00 -14.69
C GLN A 242 4.55 -13.75 -15.34
N ALA A 243 5.74 -13.88 -15.91
CA ALA A 243 6.39 -12.79 -16.64
C ALA A 243 5.69 -12.56 -18.00
N PHE A 244 5.39 -11.30 -18.30
CA PHE A 244 4.61 -10.86 -19.46
C PHE A 244 5.37 -9.81 -20.29
N LEU A 245 5.04 -9.72 -21.58
CA LEU A 245 5.34 -8.56 -22.42
C LEU A 245 4.20 -7.55 -22.32
N PRO A 246 4.46 -6.23 -22.39
CA PRO A 246 3.41 -5.22 -22.29
C PRO A 246 2.36 -5.43 -23.38
N PRO A 247 1.05 -5.36 -23.08
CA PRO A 247 0.03 -5.54 -24.10
C PRO A 247 0.18 -4.47 -25.19
N ALA A 248 0.17 -4.91 -26.45
CA ALA A 248 0.17 -4.01 -27.59
C ALA A 248 -1.15 -3.22 -27.65
N PRO A 249 -1.15 -2.00 -28.20
CA PRO A 249 -2.41 -1.32 -28.52
C PRO A 249 -3.24 -2.15 -29.51
N PRO A 250 -4.58 -2.12 -29.41
CA PRO A 250 -5.43 -2.78 -30.39
C PRO A 250 -5.12 -2.21 -31.79
N PRO A 251 -5.14 -3.04 -32.84
CA PRO A 251 -4.91 -2.56 -34.21
C PRO A 251 -5.95 -1.49 -34.56
N SER A 252 -5.50 -0.42 -35.21
CA SER A 252 -6.39 0.62 -35.73
C SER A 252 -7.45 0.01 -36.65
N PRO A 253 -8.73 0.42 -36.56
CA PRO A 253 -9.74 -0.06 -37.50
C PRO A 253 -9.32 0.24 -38.95
N PRO A 254 -9.64 -0.63 -39.91
CA PRO A 254 -9.33 -0.37 -41.31
C PRO A 254 -10.01 0.93 -41.77
N PRO A 255 -9.39 1.70 -42.69
CA PRO A 255 -10.00 2.90 -43.22
C PRO A 255 -11.35 2.57 -43.88
N PRO A 256 -12.35 3.47 -43.78
CA PRO A 256 -13.63 3.26 -44.45
C PRO A 256 -13.43 3.11 -45.97
N PRO A 257 -14.23 2.28 -46.66
CA PRO A 257 -14.14 2.14 -48.10
C PRO A 257 -14.35 3.50 -48.76
N GLN A 258 -13.43 3.87 -49.65
CA GLN A 258 -13.53 5.13 -50.39
C GLN A 258 -14.76 5.09 -51.28
N SER A 259 -15.65 6.07 -51.12
CA SER A 259 -16.80 6.25 -52.02
C SER A 259 -16.29 6.40 -53.46
N PRO A 260 -16.87 5.68 -54.44
CA PRO A 260 -16.47 5.85 -55.84
C PRO A 260 -16.72 7.31 -56.27
N PRO A 261 -15.87 7.89 -57.14
CA PRO A 261 -16.03 9.25 -57.60
C PRO A 261 -17.38 9.43 -58.31
N SER A 262 -18.15 10.42 -57.88
CA SER A 262 -19.36 10.87 -58.57
C SER A 262 -19.00 11.36 -59.97
N ARG A 263 -19.63 10.75 -60.98
CA ARG A 263 -19.39 10.97 -62.41
C ARG A 263 -20.37 12.00 -62.99
#